data_AF-A0A9P6DJJ4-F1
#
_entry.id   AF-A0A9P6DJJ4-F1
#
_cell.length_a   1.000
_cell.length_b   1.000
_cell.length_c   1.000
_cell.angle_alpha   90.00
_cell.angle_beta   90.00
_cell.angle_gamma   90.00
#
_symmetry.space_group_name_H-M   'P 1'
#
loop_
_entity.id
_entity.type
_entity.pdbx_description
1 polymer ?
#
loop_
_entity_poly.entity_id
_entity_poly.type
_entity_poly.pdbx_seq_one_letter_code
_entity_poly.pdbx_strand_id
1 'polypeptide(L)'
;MTIDGGPQAGRPMSYDNLMKMKEHPWFEHQLNMRALKARIIAKACQKNFEMDNLTGAFRSKAPQYNGTYSKALKWRYRSVKSLVVDYNKRRQSMIKLRGRRGIPRNAVIPPPIDIKGCWLADDEFEGKVPPWLGDEDVRNGIRLVQELTNCRDELSLCERELYSLQLWFEEESAALMAALGACEGDPDVHFLMLERVQWLTDLGRRWERSINTLCPTDVSDGLDAPDAQDTLSKPQLDRMTVLAEHAGIQQQTRQPLDVLHNRMLRRVWTALMMRKTLSWTCSIPGDSALIAAMDLVDKNCSSDGGNEVDSSDEEESSNEL
;
A
#
# COMPACT_ATOMS: atom_id res chain seq x y z
N MET A 1 37.07 42.65 -0.35
CA MET A 1 37.26 41.86 0.88
C MET A 1 37.16 40.39 0.51
N THR A 2 38.32 39.79 0.28
CA THR A 2 38.51 38.40 -0.11
C THR A 2 38.21 37.52 1.10
N ILE A 3 37.27 36.57 0.96
CA ILE A 3 36.98 35.60 2.02
C ILE A 3 37.96 34.45 1.83
N ASP A 4 38.96 34.36 2.71
CA ASP A 4 39.87 33.22 2.81
C ASP A 4 39.07 31.96 3.16
N GLY A 5 38.74 31.17 2.14
CA GLY A 5 38.24 29.80 2.27
C GLY A 5 39.39 28.86 2.65
N GLY A 6 39.80 28.89 3.92
CA GLY A 6 40.86 28.02 4.43
C GLY A 6 40.45 26.52 4.51
N PRO A 7 41.44 25.59 4.45
CA PRO A 7 41.25 24.13 4.32
C PRO A 7 40.87 23.43 5.64
N GLN A 8 39.79 23.89 6.28
CA GLN A 8 39.31 23.36 7.57
C GLN A 8 37.96 22.62 7.46
N ALA A 9 37.35 22.57 6.29
CA ALA A 9 36.11 21.83 6.03
C ALA A 9 36.39 20.31 6.03
N GLY A 10 36.56 19.71 7.20
CA GLY A 10 36.82 18.28 7.35
C GLY A 10 37.47 17.86 8.66
N ARG A 11 37.95 18.79 9.50
CA ARG A 11 38.43 18.42 10.84
C ARG A 11 37.23 18.14 11.76
N PRO A 12 37.20 16.99 12.46
CA PRO A 12 36.15 16.74 13.44
C PRO A 12 36.18 17.83 14.51
N MET A 13 35.03 18.47 14.78
CA MET A 13 34.93 19.45 15.85
C MET A 13 35.25 18.77 17.19
N SER A 14 36.16 19.36 17.97
CA SER A 14 36.46 18.91 19.33
C SER A 14 35.19 18.88 20.19
N TYR A 15 35.07 17.88 21.06
CA TYR A 15 33.93 17.67 21.95
C TYR A 15 33.61 18.92 22.80
N ASP A 16 34.64 19.63 23.27
CA ASP A 16 34.45 20.85 24.07
C ASP A 16 33.81 21.99 23.27
N ASN A 17 34.09 22.05 21.96
CA ASN A 17 33.45 23.02 21.07
C ASN A 17 31.99 22.63 20.82
N LEU A 18 31.69 21.33 20.70
CA LEU A 18 30.31 20.83 20.60
C LEU A 18 29.49 21.16 21.86
N MET A 19 30.08 21.00 23.05
CA MET A 19 29.41 21.32 24.31
C MET A 19 29.13 22.82 24.44
N LYS A 20 30.10 23.68 24.11
CA LYS A 20 29.90 25.14 24.07
C LYS A 20 28.84 25.56 23.05
N MET A 21 28.77 24.89 21.89
CA MET A 21 27.73 25.13 20.90
C MET A 21 26.35 24.69 21.40
N LYS A 22 26.27 23.55 22.09
CA LYS A 22 25.02 23.03 22.67
C LYS A 22 24.44 23.98 23.72
N GLU A 23 25.29 24.61 24.51
CA GLU A 23 24.89 25.57 25.56
C GLU A 23 24.48 26.94 24.99
N HIS A 24 24.80 27.22 23.73
CA HIS A 24 24.54 28.52 23.16
C HIS A 24 23.04 28.70 22.78
N PRO A 25 22.34 29.73 23.30
CA PRO A 25 20.88 29.88 23.16
C PRO A 25 20.36 29.88 21.71
N TRP A 26 21.18 30.37 20.77
CA TRP A 26 20.81 30.35 19.35
C TRP A 26 20.65 28.92 18.80
N PHE A 27 21.55 27.99 19.16
CA PHE A 27 21.48 26.61 18.70
C PHE A 27 20.26 25.90 19.32
N GLU A 28 20.00 26.15 20.59
CA GLU A 28 18.81 25.64 21.26
C GLU A 28 17.53 26.10 20.54
N HIS A 29 17.40 27.39 20.22
CA HIS A 29 16.25 27.89 19.48
C HIS A 29 16.17 27.33 18.06
N GLN A 30 17.28 27.19 17.35
CA GLN A 30 17.32 26.66 15.99
C GLN A 30 16.91 25.18 15.95
N LEU A 31 17.46 24.35 16.84
CA LEU A 31 17.10 22.94 16.96
C LEU A 31 15.63 22.77 17.30
N ASN A 32 15.14 23.57 18.26
CA ASN A 32 13.73 23.56 18.62
C ASN A 32 12.82 24.02 17.48
N MET A 33 13.22 25.02 16.70
CA MET A 33 12.44 25.44 15.53
C MET A 33 12.42 24.36 14.44
N ARG A 34 13.54 23.67 14.19
CA ARG A 34 13.58 22.52 13.27
C ARG A 34 12.65 21.40 13.74
N ALA A 35 12.69 21.06 15.03
CA ALA A 35 11.79 20.09 15.62
C ALA A 35 10.31 20.51 15.52
N LEU A 36 10.01 21.80 15.72
CA LEU A 36 8.66 22.33 15.52
C LEU A 36 8.24 22.30 14.05
N LYS A 37 9.10 22.66 13.10
CA LYS A 37 8.83 22.57 11.65
C LYS A 37 8.47 21.13 11.28
N ALA A 38 9.29 20.15 11.69
CA ALA A 38 9.03 18.74 11.46
C ALA A 38 7.68 18.28 12.05
N ARG A 39 7.35 18.70 13.28
CA ARG A 39 6.05 18.40 13.91
C ARG A 39 4.87 19.05 13.20
N ILE A 40 5.03 20.29 12.73
CA ILE A 40 4.01 21.00 11.96
C ILE A 40 3.73 20.22 10.66
N ILE A 41 4.78 19.86 9.92
CA ILE A 41 4.68 19.07 8.69
C ILE A 41 3.98 17.74 8.95
N ALA A 42 4.46 16.97 9.94
CA ALA A 42 3.86 15.66 10.26
C ALA A 42 2.36 15.78 10.61
N LYS A 43 1.97 16.76 11.42
CA LYS A 43 0.55 16.99 11.75
C LYS A 43 -0.26 17.50 10.56
N ALA A 44 0.34 18.29 9.68
CA ALA A 44 -0.31 18.78 8.48
C ALA A 44 -0.60 17.64 7.50
N CYS A 45 0.41 16.81 7.23
CA CYS A 45 0.29 15.59 6.43
C CYS A 45 -0.76 14.63 7.00
N GLN A 46 -0.73 14.37 8.32
CA GLN A 46 -1.74 13.53 8.98
C GLN A 46 -3.16 14.07 8.78
N LYS A 47 -3.36 15.38 8.89
CA LYS A 47 -4.67 16.00 8.67
C LYS A 47 -5.11 15.90 7.20
N ASN A 48 -4.20 16.11 6.24
CA ASN A 48 -4.52 15.95 4.82
C ASN A 48 -4.90 14.50 4.50
N PHE A 49 -4.13 13.52 4.98
CA PHE A 49 -4.46 12.11 4.85
C PHE A 49 -5.85 11.76 5.41
N GLU A 50 -6.19 12.28 6.60
CA GLU A 50 -7.52 12.06 7.17
C GLU A 50 -8.64 12.75 6.38
N MET A 51 -8.39 13.95 5.84
CA MET A 51 -9.32 14.64 4.95
C MET A 51 -9.55 13.85 3.65
N ASP A 52 -8.51 13.24 3.09
CA ASP A 52 -8.62 12.42 1.88
C ASP A 52 -9.36 11.11 2.17
N ASN A 53 -9.02 10.45 3.27
CA ASN A 53 -9.72 9.26 3.75
C ASN A 53 -11.21 9.54 4.00
N LEU A 54 -11.52 10.69 4.60
CA LEU A 54 -12.89 11.16 4.74
C LEU A 54 -13.59 11.37 3.41
N THR A 55 -12.94 12.07 2.48
CA THR A 55 -13.52 12.37 1.18
C THR A 55 -13.84 11.08 0.45
N GLY A 56 -12.96 10.07 0.53
CA GLY A 56 -13.23 8.70 0.04
C GLY A 56 -14.40 8.03 0.77
N ALA A 57 -14.44 8.08 2.10
CA ALA A 57 -15.53 7.49 2.88
C ALA A 57 -16.89 8.16 2.60
N PHE A 58 -16.95 9.49 2.48
CA PHE A 58 -18.16 10.24 2.15
C PHE A 58 -18.64 9.97 0.72
N ARG A 59 -17.73 9.73 -0.23
CA ARG A 59 -18.09 9.28 -1.59
C ARG A 59 -18.76 7.90 -1.57
N SER A 60 -18.42 7.04 -0.60
CA SER A 60 -19.02 5.70 -0.48
C SER A 60 -20.30 5.64 0.38
N LYS A 61 -20.54 6.60 1.30
CA LYS A 61 -21.72 6.61 2.20
C LYS A 61 -22.17 8.04 2.53
N ALA A 62 -23.45 8.36 2.25
CA ALA A 62 -24.09 9.65 2.53
C ALA A 62 -24.42 9.88 4.04
N PRO A 63 -25.10 10.98 4.42
CA PRO A 63 -24.58 12.20 5.04
C PRO A 63 -24.68 12.25 6.59
N GLN A 64 -24.73 11.11 7.29
CA GLN A 64 -25.08 11.09 8.73
C GLN A 64 -23.92 11.42 9.71
N TYR A 65 -22.68 11.64 9.24
CA TYR A 65 -21.50 11.73 10.10
C TYR A 65 -20.91 13.14 10.34
N ASN A 66 -21.68 14.20 10.10
CA ASN A 66 -21.14 15.56 9.99
C ASN A 66 -20.80 16.26 11.34
N GLY A 67 -21.41 15.86 12.45
CA GLY A 67 -21.31 16.59 13.72
C GLY A 67 -20.06 16.29 14.56
N THR A 68 -19.74 15.02 14.76
CA THR A 68 -18.60 14.56 15.57
C THR A 68 -17.27 14.76 14.84
N TYR A 69 -17.29 14.59 13.52
CA TYR A 69 -16.08 14.62 12.71
C TYR A 69 -15.59 16.05 12.45
N SER A 70 -16.50 16.97 12.15
CA SER A 70 -16.16 18.40 12.01
C SER A 70 -15.55 18.98 13.29
N LYS A 71 -15.94 18.47 14.46
CA LYS A 71 -15.29 18.81 15.75
C LYS A 71 -13.86 18.27 15.82
N ALA A 72 -13.63 17.00 15.45
CA ALA A 72 -12.28 16.41 15.45
C ALA A 72 -11.32 17.15 14.51
N LEU A 73 -11.76 17.51 13.29
CA LEU A 73 -10.98 18.32 12.35
C LEU A 73 -10.64 19.71 12.92
N LYS A 74 -11.62 20.40 13.53
CA LYS A 74 -11.41 21.69 14.19
C LYS A 74 -10.38 21.60 15.33
N TRP A 75 -10.39 20.53 16.12
CA TRP A 75 -9.42 20.31 17.19
C TRP A 75 -8.00 20.14 16.66
N ARG A 76 -7.83 19.37 15.59
CA ARG A 76 -6.53 19.15 14.95
C ARG A 76 -5.99 20.43 14.32
N TYR A 77 -6.85 21.24 13.70
CA TYR A 77 -6.50 22.59 13.22
C TYR A 77 -5.98 23.49 14.36
N ARG A 78 -6.62 23.46 15.53
CA ARG A 78 -6.12 24.19 16.71
C ARG A 78 -4.72 23.75 17.12
N SER A 79 -4.42 22.45 17.04
CA SER A 79 -3.09 21.95 17.39
C SER A 79 -2.01 22.32 16.38
N VAL A 80 -2.29 22.34 15.08
CA VAL A 80 -1.33 22.86 14.08
C VAL A 80 -1.12 24.36 14.28
N LYS A 81 -2.21 25.10 14.48
CA LYS A 81 -2.16 26.54 14.76
C LYS A 81 -1.31 26.86 15.99
N SER A 82 -1.43 26.09 17.08
CA SER A 82 -0.62 26.30 18.28
C SER A 82 0.88 26.07 18.02
N LEU A 83 1.23 25.02 17.27
CA LEU A 83 2.62 24.74 16.90
C LEU A 83 3.23 25.85 16.04
N VAL A 84 2.46 26.41 15.10
CA VAL A 84 2.90 27.55 14.26
C VAL A 84 3.13 28.81 15.12
N VAL A 85 2.25 29.07 16.08
CA VAL A 85 2.43 30.18 17.04
C VAL A 85 3.70 29.98 17.87
N ASP A 86 3.94 28.78 18.38
CA ASP A 86 5.14 28.46 19.14
C ASP A 86 6.42 28.59 18.30
N TYR A 87 6.37 28.16 17.03
CA TYR A 87 7.46 28.33 16.07
C TYR A 87 7.78 29.83 15.87
N ASN A 88 6.76 30.64 15.57
CA ASN A 88 6.92 32.07 15.35
C ASN A 88 7.40 32.80 16.62
N LYS A 89 7.00 32.35 17.82
CA LYS A 89 7.49 32.86 19.11
C LYS A 89 8.99 32.56 19.32
N ARG A 90 9.45 31.35 18.98
CA ARG A 90 10.88 31.00 19.03
C ARG A 90 11.69 31.78 18.02
N ARG A 91 11.16 31.98 16.80
CA ARG A 91 11.75 32.85 15.78
C ARG A 91 11.95 34.27 16.28
N GLN A 92 10.96 34.87 16.94
CA GLN A 92 11.09 36.20 17.55
C GLN A 92 12.18 36.24 18.63
N SER A 93 12.34 35.16 19.40
CA SER A 93 13.42 35.05 20.39
C SER A 93 14.80 35.05 19.72
N MET A 94 14.95 34.38 18.57
CA MET A 94 16.16 34.49 17.75
C MET A 94 16.39 35.89 17.20
N ILE A 95 15.36 36.58 16.71
CA ILE A 95 15.52 37.97 16.24
C ILE A 95 16.02 38.88 17.37
N LYS A 96 15.53 38.68 18.61
CA LYS A 96 16.03 39.41 19.80
C LYS A 96 17.49 39.10 20.12
N LEU A 97 17.93 37.85 19.96
CA LEU A 97 19.34 37.46 20.14
C LEU A 97 20.27 38.13 19.10
N ARG A 98 19.78 38.40 17.88
CA ARG A 98 20.54 39.12 16.85
C ARG A 98 20.99 40.49 17.35
N GLY A 99 20.11 41.22 18.04
CA GLY A 99 20.43 42.53 18.61
C GLY A 99 21.47 42.50 19.73
N ARG A 100 21.67 41.35 20.39
CA ARG A 100 22.60 41.18 21.53
C ARG A 100 23.97 40.62 21.15
N ARG A 101 24.29 40.53 19.85
CA ARG A 101 25.49 39.84 19.31
C ARG A 101 25.59 38.34 19.66
N GLY A 102 24.51 37.73 20.12
CA GLY A 102 24.45 36.29 20.45
C GLY A 102 24.12 35.40 19.26
N ILE A 103 24.43 35.84 18.02
CA ILE A 103 24.16 35.09 16.80
C ILE A 103 25.42 35.09 15.93
N PRO A 104 25.85 33.93 15.38
CA PRO A 104 26.96 33.87 14.43
C PRO A 104 26.73 34.83 13.26
N ARG A 105 27.80 35.50 12.80
CA ARG A 105 27.72 36.64 11.85
C ARG A 105 26.96 36.32 10.54
N ASN A 106 26.95 35.05 10.13
CA ASN A 106 26.34 34.56 8.89
C ASN A 106 25.13 33.63 9.13
N ALA A 107 24.57 33.61 10.35
CA ALA A 107 23.44 32.75 10.65
C ALA A 107 22.13 33.29 10.03
N VAL A 108 21.55 32.49 9.14
CA VAL A 108 20.25 32.73 8.52
C VAL A 108 19.15 32.41 9.53
N ILE A 109 18.22 33.35 9.73
CA ILE A 109 17.01 33.13 10.53
C ILE A 109 15.91 32.66 9.57
N PRO A 110 15.30 31.49 9.80
CA PRO A 110 14.20 31.00 8.97
C PRO A 110 13.04 31.99 8.86
N PRO A 111 12.30 32.00 7.73
CA PRO A 111 11.13 32.86 7.56
C PRO A 111 9.99 32.49 8.55
N PRO A 112 9.07 33.42 8.85
CA PRO A 112 7.90 33.12 9.65
C PRO A 112 6.94 32.23 8.85
N ILE A 113 6.24 31.32 9.54
CA ILE A 113 5.25 30.45 8.90
C ILE A 113 3.88 31.13 9.00
N ASP A 114 3.21 31.34 7.86
CA ASP A 114 1.81 31.78 7.83
C ASP A 114 0.88 30.57 8.02
N ILE A 115 -0.07 30.70 8.94
CA ILE A 115 -1.08 29.67 9.25
C ILE A 115 -2.02 29.43 8.06
N LYS A 116 -2.23 30.45 7.22
CA LYS A 116 -3.09 30.32 6.03
C LYS A 116 -2.40 29.51 4.91
N GLY A 117 -1.07 29.60 4.81
CA GLY A 117 -0.27 28.92 3.78
C GLY A 117 0.42 27.62 4.21
N CYS A 118 0.49 27.29 5.50
CA CYS A 118 1.30 26.16 6.01
C CYS A 118 0.87 24.75 5.56
N TRP A 119 -0.16 24.65 4.72
CA TRP A 119 -0.72 23.38 4.22
C TRP A 119 -0.13 22.96 2.88
N LEU A 120 0.59 23.86 2.21
CA LEU A 120 1.35 23.55 1.01
C LEU A 120 2.78 23.22 1.46
N ALA A 121 3.16 21.98 1.22
CA ALA A 121 4.46 21.44 1.58
C ALA A 121 5.58 22.27 0.93
N ASP A 122 6.55 22.65 1.75
CA ASP A 122 7.86 23.24 1.41
C ASP A 122 7.93 24.16 0.18
N ASP A 123 7.79 25.47 0.42
CA ASP A 123 8.33 26.54 -0.46
C ASP A 123 9.88 26.51 -0.58
N GLU A 124 10.54 25.50 0.00
CA GLU A 124 12.00 25.32 -0.04
C GLU A 124 12.43 24.38 -1.19
N PHE A 125 11.48 23.79 -1.93
CA PHE A 125 11.75 23.26 -3.26
C PHE A 125 11.68 24.40 -4.28
N GLU A 126 12.78 25.12 -4.46
CA GLU A 126 13.00 25.95 -5.66
C GLU A 126 13.02 25.11 -6.96
N GLY A 127 12.90 23.78 -6.85
CA GLY A 127 12.70 22.86 -7.95
C GLY A 127 11.23 22.73 -8.36
N LYS A 128 11.01 22.61 -9.66
CA LYS A 128 9.72 22.26 -10.28
C LYS A 128 9.03 21.16 -9.46
N VAL A 129 7.80 21.42 -8.99
CA VAL A 129 6.99 20.45 -8.23
C VAL A 129 6.98 19.12 -9.00
N PRO A 130 7.38 17.99 -8.37
CA PRO A 130 7.37 16.70 -9.03
C PRO A 130 5.97 16.39 -9.60
N PRO A 131 5.85 15.81 -10.81
CA PRO A 131 4.55 15.53 -11.43
C PRO A 131 3.61 14.69 -10.55
N TRP A 132 4.14 13.72 -9.81
CA TRP A 132 3.34 12.90 -8.87
C TRP A 132 2.73 13.70 -7.70
N LEU A 133 3.16 14.94 -7.48
CA LEU A 133 2.60 15.84 -6.48
C LEU A 133 1.75 16.95 -7.11
N GLY A 134 2.18 17.48 -8.26
CA GLY A 134 1.55 18.62 -8.93
C GLY A 134 0.46 18.26 -9.93
N ASP A 135 0.52 17.08 -10.54
CA ASP A 135 -0.40 16.63 -11.59
C ASP A 135 -1.43 15.65 -10.98
N GLU A 136 -2.72 15.91 -11.20
CA GLU A 136 -3.81 15.05 -10.72
C GLU A 136 -3.91 13.78 -11.56
N ASP A 137 -3.60 13.83 -12.85
CA ASP A 137 -3.67 12.67 -13.74
C ASP A 137 -2.57 11.66 -13.40
N VAL A 138 -1.35 12.16 -13.12
CA VAL A 138 -0.25 11.31 -12.63
C VAL A 138 -0.61 10.67 -11.29
N ARG A 139 -1.22 11.40 -10.36
CA ARG A 139 -1.65 10.85 -9.05
C ARG A 139 -2.73 9.79 -9.21
N ASN A 140 -3.70 10.02 -10.09
CA ASN A 140 -4.74 9.04 -10.39
C ASN A 140 -4.15 7.81 -11.07
N GLY A 141 -3.21 7.98 -12.01
CA GLY A 141 -2.46 6.89 -12.62
C GLY A 141 -1.73 6.03 -11.58
N ILE A 142 -1.00 6.65 -10.64
CA ILE A 142 -0.32 5.93 -9.54
C ILE A 142 -1.33 5.15 -8.68
N ARG A 143 -2.48 5.76 -8.34
CA ARG A 143 -3.54 5.06 -7.57
C ARG A 143 -4.08 3.85 -8.33
N LEU A 144 -4.39 4.01 -9.61
CA LEU A 144 -4.92 2.91 -10.44
C LEU A 144 -3.90 1.78 -10.59
N VAL A 145 -2.63 2.09 -10.83
CA VAL A 145 -1.55 1.09 -10.88
C VAL A 145 -1.42 0.37 -9.53
N GLN A 146 -1.47 1.11 -8.41
CA GLN A 146 -1.41 0.50 -7.09
C GLN A 146 -2.62 -0.40 -6.80
N GLU A 147 -3.83 0.03 -7.17
CA GLU A 147 -5.05 -0.78 -7.04
C GLU A 147 -4.96 -2.06 -7.88
N LEU A 148 -4.48 -1.96 -9.12
CA LEU A 148 -4.28 -3.10 -10.00
C LEU A 148 -3.25 -4.09 -9.42
N THR A 149 -2.12 -3.59 -8.92
CA THR A 149 -1.11 -4.43 -8.25
C THR A 149 -1.70 -5.10 -7.01
N ASN A 150 -2.41 -4.36 -6.15
CA ASN A 150 -3.06 -4.93 -4.96
C ASN A 150 -4.08 -6.02 -5.36
N CYS A 151 -4.84 -5.83 -6.43
CA CYS A 151 -5.76 -6.85 -6.93
C CYS A 151 -5.03 -8.11 -7.41
N ARG A 152 -3.89 -7.98 -8.10
CA ARG A 152 -3.06 -9.12 -8.52
C ARG A 152 -2.51 -9.88 -7.31
N ASP A 153 -2.01 -9.16 -6.32
CA ASP A 153 -1.48 -9.76 -5.10
C ASP A 153 -2.57 -10.50 -4.32
N GLU A 154 -3.76 -9.89 -4.18
CA GLU A 154 -4.90 -10.51 -3.50
C GLU A 154 -5.39 -11.77 -4.24
N LEU A 155 -5.38 -11.75 -5.58
CA LEU A 155 -5.69 -12.93 -6.39
C LEU A 155 -4.67 -14.05 -6.16
N SER A 156 -3.37 -13.74 -6.18
CA SER A 156 -2.31 -14.72 -5.90
C SER A 156 -2.41 -15.29 -4.48
N LEU A 157 -2.77 -14.46 -3.49
CA LEU A 157 -3.04 -14.92 -2.12
C LEU A 157 -4.26 -15.86 -2.08
N CYS A 158 -5.35 -15.51 -2.77
CA CYS A 158 -6.54 -16.36 -2.86
C CYS A 158 -6.23 -17.71 -3.51
N GLU A 159 -5.40 -17.77 -4.55
CA GLU A 159 -4.95 -19.02 -5.17
C GLU A 159 -4.16 -19.90 -4.21
N ARG A 160 -3.23 -19.31 -3.44
CA ARG A 160 -2.46 -20.03 -2.42
C ARG A 160 -3.33 -20.53 -1.28
N GLU A 161 -4.30 -19.73 -0.83
CA GLU A 161 -5.26 -20.15 0.19
C GLU A 161 -6.14 -21.28 -0.32
N LEU A 162 -6.61 -21.22 -1.57
CA LEU A 162 -7.37 -22.29 -2.21
C LEU A 162 -6.57 -23.60 -2.27
N TYR A 163 -5.32 -23.55 -2.72
CA TYR A 163 -4.43 -24.71 -2.75
C TYR A 163 -4.23 -25.30 -1.35
N SER A 164 -4.00 -24.44 -0.35
CA SER A 164 -3.83 -24.88 1.04
C SER A 164 -5.08 -25.57 1.60
N LEU A 165 -6.27 -25.09 1.24
CA LEU A 165 -7.54 -25.70 1.65
C LEU A 165 -7.79 -27.04 0.96
N GLN A 166 -7.41 -27.18 -0.31
CA GLN A 166 -7.48 -28.44 -1.04
C GLN A 166 -6.57 -29.48 -0.41
N LEU A 167 -5.30 -29.13 -0.17
CA LEU A 167 -4.34 -30.03 0.48
C LEU A 167 -4.82 -30.46 1.87
N TRP A 168 -5.29 -29.51 2.70
CA TRP A 168 -5.85 -29.84 4.02
C TRP A 168 -7.04 -30.81 3.93
N PHE A 169 -7.93 -30.60 2.95
CA PHE A 169 -9.09 -31.46 2.77
C PHE A 169 -8.70 -32.88 2.36
N GLU A 170 -7.71 -33.03 1.48
CA GLU A 170 -7.16 -34.32 1.07
C GLU A 170 -6.50 -35.05 2.25
N GLU A 171 -5.67 -34.36 3.02
CA GLU A 171 -5.00 -34.90 4.21
C GLU A 171 -6.00 -35.35 5.28
N GLU A 172 -6.98 -34.51 5.62
CA GLU A 172 -8.02 -34.83 6.61
C GLU A 172 -8.88 -36.01 6.11
N SER A 173 -9.25 -36.04 4.84
CA SER A 173 -10.01 -37.14 4.26
C SER A 173 -9.22 -38.45 4.31
N ALA A 174 -7.94 -38.44 3.96
CA ALA A 174 -7.08 -39.61 4.02
C ALA A 174 -6.92 -40.13 5.46
N ALA A 175 -6.72 -39.23 6.42
CA ALA A 175 -6.62 -39.56 7.83
C ALA A 175 -7.91 -40.20 8.37
N LEU A 176 -9.08 -39.66 8.01
CA LEU A 176 -10.37 -40.22 8.42
C LEU A 176 -10.62 -41.61 7.83
N MET A 177 -10.30 -41.82 6.55
CA MET A 177 -10.44 -43.14 5.91
C MET A 177 -9.51 -44.18 6.56
N ALA A 178 -8.28 -43.78 6.90
CA ALA A 178 -7.34 -44.65 7.62
C ALA A 178 -7.84 -44.98 9.05
N ALA A 179 -8.35 -43.98 9.77
CA ALA A 179 -8.92 -44.17 11.10
C ALA A 179 -10.14 -45.10 11.06
N LEU A 180 -11.01 -44.95 10.06
CA LEU A 180 -12.19 -45.78 9.89
C LEU A 180 -11.84 -47.26 9.71
N GLY A 181 -10.83 -47.58 8.88
CA GLY A 181 -10.33 -48.94 8.73
C GLY A 181 -9.65 -49.50 9.99
N ALA A 182 -9.02 -48.64 10.80
CA ALA A 182 -8.41 -49.05 12.06
C ALA A 182 -9.43 -49.33 13.18
N CYS A 183 -10.64 -48.77 13.10
CA CYS A 183 -11.66 -48.85 14.13
C CYS A 183 -12.69 -49.96 13.92
N GLU A 184 -12.50 -50.89 12.98
CA GLU A 184 -13.46 -51.98 12.69
C GLU A 184 -13.81 -52.84 13.93
N GLY A 185 -12.93 -52.89 14.94
CA GLY A 185 -13.14 -53.63 16.19
C GLY A 185 -13.92 -52.90 17.29
N ASP A 186 -14.17 -51.60 17.15
CA ASP A 186 -14.90 -50.78 18.14
C ASP A 186 -16.08 -50.05 17.47
N PRO A 187 -17.33 -50.53 17.65
CA PRO A 187 -18.48 -50.00 16.94
C PRO A 187 -18.80 -48.54 17.29
N ASP A 188 -18.48 -48.09 18.51
CA ASP A 188 -18.77 -46.73 18.95
C ASP A 188 -17.81 -45.74 18.29
N VAL A 189 -16.52 -46.07 18.23
CA VAL A 189 -15.51 -45.25 17.56
C VAL A 189 -15.73 -45.27 16.04
N HIS A 190 -16.07 -46.42 15.47
CA HIS A 190 -16.40 -46.54 14.05
C HIS A 190 -17.59 -45.65 13.66
N PHE A 191 -18.64 -45.61 14.48
CA PHE A 191 -19.79 -44.71 14.26
C PHE A 191 -19.39 -43.23 14.27
N LEU A 192 -18.54 -42.80 15.21
CA LEU A 192 -18.04 -41.42 15.27
C LEU A 192 -17.21 -41.06 14.03
N MET A 193 -16.40 -42.00 13.52
CA MET A 193 -15.63 -41.76 12.29
C MET A 193 -16.54 -41.59 11.07
N LEU A 194 -17.62 -42.38 10.96
CA LEU A 194 -18.61 -42.22 9.90
C LEU A 194 -19.32 -40.85 9.96
N GLU A 195 -19.72 -40.39 11.14
CA GLU A 195 -20.32 -39.05 11.31
C GLU A 195 -19.34 -37.95 10.86
N ARG A 196 -18.05 -38.11 11.19
CA ARG A 196 -17.01 -37.16 10.80
C ARG A 196 -16.76 -37.14 9.29
N VAL A 197 -16.78 -38.29 8.63
CA VAL A 197 -16.69 -38.40 7.15
C VAL A 197 -17.89 -37.72 6.48
N GLN A 198 -19.10 -37.92 7.01
CA GLN A 198 -20.30 -37.26 6.50
C GLN A 198 -20.20 -35.74 6.63
N TRP A 199 -19.74 -35.25 7.77
CA TRP A 199 -19.51 -33.81 8.00
C TRP A 199 -18.48 -33.24 7.02
N LEU A 200 -17.36 -33.93 6.78
CA LEU A 200 -16.32 -33.48 5.85
C LEU A 200 -16.85 -33.43 4.42
N THR A 201 -17.66 -34.42 4.03
CA THR A 201 -18.34 -34.46 2.72
C THR A 201 -19.29 -33.27 2.55
N ASP A 202 -20.10 -32.95 3.56
CA ASP A 202 -21.00 -31.80 3.53
C ASP A 202 -20.27 -30.45 3.57
N LEU A 203 -19.09 -30.39 4.19
CA LEU A 203 -18.21 -29.24 4.10
C LEU A 203 -17.70 -29.06 2.67
N GLY A 204 -17.21 -30.13 2.04
CA GLY A 204 -16.74 -30.13 0.65
C GLY A 204 -17.81 -29.62 -0.32
N ARG A 205 -19.04 -30.12 -0.23
CA ARG A 205 -20.18 -29.66 -1.06
C ARG A 205 -20.50 -28.17 -0.88
N ARG A 206 -20.40 -27.65 0.35
CA ARG A 206 -20.64 -26.22 0.62
C ARG A 206 -19.52 -25.35 0.05
N TRP A 207 -18.28 -25.83 0.14
CA TRP A 207 -17.12 -25.14 -0.43
C TRP A 207 -17.19 -25.13 -1.95
N GLU A 208 -17.47 -26.25 -2.59
CA GLU A 208 -17.63 -26.33 -4.05
C GLU A 208 -18.65 -25.33 -4.58
N ARG A 209 -19.85 -25.26 -3.99
CA ARG A 209 -20.86 -24.26 -4.38
C ARG A 209 -20.37 -22.83 -4.21
N SER A 210 -19.66 -22.57 -3.11
CA SER A 210 -19.11 -21.24 -2.83
C SER A 210 -18.05 -20.87 -3.86
N ILE A 211 -17.09 -21.76 -4.12
CA ILE A 211 -16.00 -21.57 -5.09
C ILE A 211 -16.55 -21.38 -6.50
N ASN A 212 -17.52 -22.20 -6.94
CA ASN A 212 -18.13 -22.07 -8.27
C ASN A 212 -18.95 -20.78 -8.44
N THR A 213 -19.53 -20.26 -7.35
CA THR A 213 -20.20 -18.94 -7.37
C THR A 213 -19.20 -17.80 -7.53
N LEU A 214 -18.00 -18.00 -6.97
CA LEU A 214 -16.95 -17.00 -6.92
C LEU A 214 -16.15 -16.95 -8.22
N CYS A 215 -15.87 -18.08 -8.85
CA CYS A 215 -15.18 -18.13 -10.14
C CYS A 215 -16.03 -18.91 -11.16
N PRO A 216 -17.01 -18.25 -11.82
CA PRO A 216 -17.70 -18.88 -12.93
C PRO A 216 -16.66 -19.22 -13.99
N THR A 217 -16.50 -20.50 -14.29
CA THR A 217 -15.52 -21.05 -15.24
C THR A 217 -15.73 -20.58 -16.69
N ASP A 218 -16.74 -19.75 -16.96
CA ASP A 218 -17.11 -19.28 -18.30
C ASP A 218 -16.28 -18.07 -18.81
N VAL A 219 -15.24 -17.62 -18.10
CA VAL A 219 -14.35 -16.54 -18.58
C VAL A 219 -13.15 -17.10 -19.37
N SER A 220 -13.38 -18.16 -20.15
CA SER A 220 -12.33 -18.84 -20.95
C SER A 220 -12.00 -18.15 -22.28
N ASP A 221 -12.52 -16.96 -22.56
CA ASP A 221 -12.20 -16.23 -23.79
C ASP A 221 -11.24 -15.06 -23.51
N GLY A 222 -9.94 -15.30 -23.71
CA GLY A 222 -9.08 -14.27 -24.31
C GLY A 222 -7.89 -13.70 -23.51
N LEU A 223 -7.43 -14.32 -22.43
CA LEU A 223 -6.16 -13.92 -21.80
C LEU A 223 -5.24 -15.13 -21.62
N ASP A 224 -4.15 -15.12 -22.38
CA ASP A 224 -3.05 -16.09 -22.37
C ASP A 224 -2.50 -16.28 -20.94
N ALA A 225 -3.06 -17.24 -20.20
CA ALA A 225 -2.46 -17.75 -18.97
C ALA A 225 -1.47 -18.86 -19.36
N PRO A 226 -0.18 -18.76 -18.98
CA PRO A 226 0.80 -19.78 -19.28
C PRO A 226 0.53 -21.04 -18.42
N ASP A 227 0.27 -22.16 -19.09
CA ASP A 227 0.48 -23.55 -18.67
C ASP A 227 0.39 -23.90 -17.16
N ALA A 228 -0.70 -23.52 -16.48
CA ALA A 228 -1.03 -24.06 -15.16
C ALA A 228 -1.84 -25.37 -15.33
N GLN A 229 -1.14 -26.46 -15.60
CA GLN A 229 -1.73 -27.78 -15.92
C GLN A 229 -2.21 -28.59 -14.70
N ASP A 230 -2.30 -28.00 -13.50
CA ASP A 230 -2.52 -28.76 -12.25
C ASP A 230 -3.68 -28.19 -11.41
N THR A 231 -4.87 -28.13 -12.01
CA THR A 231 -6.12 -27.89 -11.26
C THR A 231 -6.90 -29.19 -11.09
N LEU A 232 -7.41 -29.36 -9.86
CA LEU A 232 -8.16 -30.51 -9.35
C LEU A 232 -9.02 -31.20 -10.43
N SER A 233 -8.63 -32.41 -10.83
CA SER A 233 -9.43 -33.19 -11.76
C SER A 233 -10.74 -33.61 -11.07
N LYS A 234 -11.88 -33.18 -11.62
CA LYS A 234 -13.27 -33.66 -11.38
C LYS A 234 -13.41 -35.12 -10.84
N PRO A 235 -12.63 -36.12 -11.31
CA PRO A 235 -12.63 -37.49 -10.77
C PRO A 235 -12.37 -37.68 -9.27
N GLN A 236 -11.73 -36.77 -8.54
CA GLN A 236 -11.45 -36.97 -7.10
C GLN A 236 -12.68 -36.77 -6.22
N LEU A 237 -13.57 -35.83 -6.58
CA LEU A 237 -14.81 -35.57 -5.85
C LEU A 237 -15.87 -36.68 -6.09
N ASP A 238 -15.87 -37.24 -7.31
CA ASP A 238 -16.74 -38.38 -7.66
C ASP A 238 -16.38 -39.64 -6.86
N ARG A 239 -15.08 -39.89 -6.59
CA ARG A 239 -14.65 -41.03 -5.76
C ARG A 239 -15.17 -40.96 -4.32
N MET A 240 -15.25 -39.77 -3.73
CA MET A 240 -15.75 -39.60 -2.36
C MET A 240 -17.28 -39.70 -2.27
N THR A 241 -17.98 -39.23 -3.30
CA THR A 241 -19.45 -39.31 -3.38
C THR A 241 -19.91 -40.77 -3.45
N VAL A 242 -19.20 -41.62 -4.20
CA VAL A 242 -19.48 -43.07 -4.30
C VAL A 242 -19.31 -43.78 -2.95
N LEU A 243 -18.32 -43.40 -2.14
CA LEU A 243 -18.09 -43.99 -0.82
C LEU A 243 -19.16 -43.58 0.21
N ALA A 244 -19.63 -42.33 0.14
CA ALA A 244 -20.72 -41.84 1.00
C ALA A 244 -22.08 -42.50 0.66
N GLU A 245 -22.33 -42.83 -0.61
CA GLU A 245 -23.54 -43.55 -1.05
C GLU A 245 -23.54 -45.03 -0.61
N HIS A 246 -22.37 -45.69 -0.56
CA HIS A 246 -22.25 -47.06 -0.07
C HIS A 246 -22.48 -47.20 1.45
N ALA A 247 -22.32 -46.11 2.22
CA ALA A 247 -22.47 -46.13 3.68
C ALA A 247 -23.93 -46.03 4.17
N GLY A 248 -24.92 -45.83 3.29
CA GLY A 248 -26.35 -45.97 3.64
C GLY A 248 -26.89 -45.00 4.71
N ILE A 249 -26.35 -43.79 4.84
CA ILE A 249 -26.74 -42.85 5.91
C ILE A 249 -27.82 -41.87 5.43
N GLN A 250 -29.05 -42.03 5.93
CA GLN A 250 -30.14 -41.06 5.73
C GLN A 250 -29.89 -39.76 6.53
N GLN A 251 -30.10 -38.62 5.87
CA GLN A 251 -29.89 -37.28 6.43
C GLN A 251 -30.90 -36.98 7.56
N GLN A 252 -30.40 -36.72 8.78
CA GLN A 252 -31.18 -36.05 9.82
C GLN A 252 -30.47 -34.79 10.28
N THR A 253 -31.25 -33.72 10.37
CA THR A 253 -30.88 -32.31 10.45
C THR A 253 -30.07 -31.93 11.69
N ARG A 254 -29.02 -31.09 11.56
CA ARG A 254 -28.55 -30.20 12.65
C ARG A 254 -27.65 -29.02 12.23
N GLN A 255 -27.59 -28.06 13.16
CA GLN A 255 -27.34 -26.60 13.07
C GLN A 255 -25.90 -26.14 12.79
N PRO A 256 -25.67 -24.86 12.40
CA PRO A 256 -24.36 -24.38 11.97
C PRO A 256 -23.47 -23.86 13.11
N LEU A 257 -22.19 -24.28 13.12
CA LEU A 257 -21.10 -23.57 13.81
C LEU A 257 -20.61 -22.42 12.90
N ASP A 258 -21.09 -21.22 13.20
CA ASP A 258 -20.89 -19.99 12.43
C ASP A 258 -19.93 -19.02 13.13
N VAL A 259 -18.62 -19.07 12.85
CA VAL A 259 -17.71 -17.92 13.11
C VAL A 259 -16.56 -17.86 12.09
N LEU A 260 -15.86 -18.97 11.83
CA LEU A 260 -14.74 -19.01 10.88
C LEU A 260 -15.22 -18.93 9.42
N HIS A 261 -16.38 -19.51 9.13
CA HIS A 261 -17.03 -19.54 7.82
C HIS A 261 -17.37 -18.13 7.30
N ASN A 262 -17.75 -17.22 8.19
CA ASN A 262 -18.17 -15.85 7.84
C ASN A 262 -17.02 -14.89 7.51
N ARG A 263 -15.78 -15.18 7.95
CA ARG A 263 -14.63 -14.31 7.67
C ARG A 263 -14.01 -14.58 6.30
N MET A 264 -13.89 -15.84 5.91
CA MET A 264 -13.33 -16.20 4.61
C MET A 264 -14.28 -15.85 3.46
N LEU A 265 -15.57 -16.19 3.57
CA LEU A 265 -16.56 -15.83 2.55
C LEU A 265 -16.65 -14.31 2.32
N ARG A 266 -16.43 -13.49 3.36
CA ARG A 266 -16.39 -12.02 3.22
C ARG A 266 -15.16 -11.52 2.48
N ARG A 267 -13.98 -12.14 2.67
CA ARG A 267 -12.74 -11.75 1.98
C ARG A 267 -12.80 -12.09 0.49
N VAL A 268 -13.22 -13.31 0.17
CA VAL A 268 -13.33 -13.73 -1.23
C VAL A 268 -14.45 -12.97 -1.96
N TRP A 269 -15.56 -12.66 -1.29
CA TRP A 269 -16.63 -11.82 -1.85
C TRP A 269 -16.20 -10.36 -2.09
N THR A 270 -15.35 -9.79 -1.23
CA THR A 270 -14.82 -8.43 -1.44
C THR A 270 -13.82 -8.38 -2.60
N ALA A 271 -12.93 -9.36 -2.72
CA ALA A 271 -11.98 -9.46 -3.84
C ALA A 271 -12.70 -9.60 -5.20
N LEU A 272 -13.80 -10.36 -5.25
CA LEU A 272 -14.56 -10.59 -6.48
C LEU A 272 -15.49 -9.46 -6.89
N MET A 273 -16.09 -8.75 -5.93
CA MET A 273 -16.84 -7.53 -6.24
C MET A 273 -15.93 -6.45 -6.84
N MET A 274 -14.65 -6.39 -6.44
CA MET A 274 -13.66 -5.48 -7.04
C MET A 274 -13.30 -5.88 -8.49
N ARG A 275 -13.20 -7.19 -8.79
CA ARG A 275 -12.97 -7.69 -10.17
C ARG A 275 -14.12 -7.32 -11.12
N LYS A 276 -15.38 -7.39 -10.67
CA LYS A 276 -16.55 -6.99 -11.47
C LYS A 276 -16.63 -5.48 -11.71
N THR A 277 -16.28 -4.66 -10.72
CA THR A 277 -16.26 -3.19 -10.91
C THR A 277 -15.14 -2.75 -11.85
N LEU A 278 -13.96 -3.39 -11.79
CA LEU A 278 -12.84 -3.08 -12.69
C LEU A 278 -13.10 -3.54 -14.14
N SER A 279 -13.74 -4.70 -14.33
CA SER A 279 -14.18 -5.17 -15.65
C SER A 279 -15.21 -4.24 -16.32
N TRP A 280 -16.07 -3.57 -15.54
CA TRP A 280 -17.03 -2.60 -16.06
C TRP A 280 -16.40 -1.22 -16.37
N THR A 281 -15.36 -0.80 -15.64
CA THR A 281 -14.69 0.48 -15.89
C THR A 281 -13.62 0.42 -16.99
N CYS A 282 -13.12 -0.77 -17.31
CA CYS A 282 -12.20 -0.99 -18.45
C CYS A 282 -12.92 -1.19 -19.80
N SER A 283 -14.25 -1.04 -19.85
CA SER A 283 -15.04 -1.03 -21.10
C SER A 283 -15.38 0.40 -21.55
N ILE A 284 -14.48 1.35 -21.28
CA ILE A 284 -14.55 2.70 -21.87
C ILE A 284 -13.65 2.68 -23.12
N PRO A 285 -14.16 3.05 -24.31
CA PRO A 285 -13.37 3.06 -25.54
C PRO A 285 -12.33 4.19 -25.46
N GLY A 286 -11.16 3.88 -24.91
CA GLY A 286 -10.06 4.82 -24.71
C GLY A 286 -8.68 4.18 -24.48
N ASP A 287 -8.57 2.85 -24.46
CA ASP A 287 -7.34 2.10 -24.13
C ASP A 287 -6.14 2.39 -25.04
N SER A 288 -6.35 2.99 -26.21
CA SER A 288 -5.26 3.44 -27.07
C SER A 288 -4.39 4.52 -26.40
N ALA A 289 -4.98 5.40 -25.57
CA ALA A 289 -4.24 6.48 -24.91
C ALA A 289 -3.41 6.00 -23.70
N LEU A 290 -3.90 4.98 -22.99
CA LEU A 290 -3.25 4.47 -21.78
C LEU A 290 -2.09 3.52 -22.14
N ILE A 291 -2.28 2.68 -23.16
CA ILE A 291 -1.20 1.89 -23.76
C ILE A 291 -0.15 2.81 -24.39
N ALA A 292 -0.55 3.85 -25.13
CA ALA A 292 0.38 4.83 -25.69
C ALA A 292 1.15 5.62 -24.62
N ALA A 293 0.54 5.92 -23.47
CA ALA A 293 1.20 6.59 -22.35
C ALA A 293 2.21 5.68 -21.64
N MET A 294 1.92 4.39 -21.48
CA MET A 294 2.87 3.42 -20.94
C MET A 294 4.06 3.21 -21.90
N ASP A 295 3.80 3.13 -23.20
CA ASP A 295 4.83 3.04 -24.25
C ASP A 295 5.75 4.27 -24.31
N LEU A 296 5.21 5.47 -24.00
CA LEU A 296 5.97 6.71 -23.94
C LEU A 296 6.88 6.81 -22.71
N VAL A 297 6.47 6.19 -21.60
CA VAL A 297 7.29 6.12 -20.38
C VAL A 297 8.45 5.15 -20.59
N ASP A 298 8.23 3.99 -21.21
CA ASP A 298 9.30 3.01 -21.49
C ASP A 298 10.31 3.52 -22.55
N LYS A 299 9.84 4.28 -23.55
CA LYS A 299 10.73 4.92 -24.56
C LYS A 299 11.57 6.05 -23.99
N ASN A 300 11.07 6.78 -22.98
CA ASN A 300 11.85 7.83 -22.29
C ASN A 300 12.81 7.28 -21.24
N CYS A 301 12.59 6.06 -20.73
CA CYS A 301 13.54 5.40 -19.83
C CYS A 301 14.68 4.68 -20.56
N SER A 302 14.57 4.42 -21.87
CA SER A 302 15.55 3.65 -22.64
C SER A 302 16.53 4.50 -23.47
N SER A 303 16.44 5.84 -23.45
CA SER A 303 17.24 6.72 -24.30
C SER A 303 18.46 7.38 -23.62
N ASP A 304 18.81 6.98 -22.40
CA ASP A 304 20.03 7.45 -21.71
C ASP A 304 21.16 6.41 -21.85
N GLY A 305 21.73 6.30 -23.04
CA GLY A 305 22.81 5.37 -23.30
C GLY A 305 23.43 5.51 -24.69
N GLY A 306 24.52 6.28 -24.78
CA GLY A 306 25.45 6.21 -25.91
C GLY A 306 25.80 7.55 -26.53
N ASN A 307 26.55 8.41 -25.82
CA ASN A 307 27.36 9.42 -26.50
C ASN A 307 28.70 8.75 -26.86
N GLU A 308 28.71 8.14 -28.04
CA GLU A 308 29.87 7.55 -28.68
C GLU A 308 30.80 8.71 -29.09
N VAL A 309 31.98 8.78 -28.47
CA VAL A 309 33.03 9.73 -28.83
C VAL A 309 33.68 9.21 -30.09
N ASP A 310 33.21 9.73 -31.23
CA ASP A 310 33.85 9.53 -32.53
C ASP A 310 35.18 10.28 -32.54
N SER A 311 36.26 9.50 -32.56
CA SER A 311 37.64 9.95 -32.69
C SER A 311 38.10 9.52 -34.08
N SER A 312 37.97 10.46 -35.01
CA SER A 312 38.55 10.35 -36.34
C SER A 312 39.48 11.54 -36.54
N ASP A 313 40.77 11.22 -36.57
CA ASP A 313 41.89 12.03 -37.03
C ASP A 313 41.78 12.33 -38.55
N GLU A 314 42.69 13.21 -39.01
CA GLU A 314 43.04 13.55 -40.40
C GLU A 314 42.14 14.63 -41.05
N GLU A 315 42.62 15.63 -41.79
CA GLU A 315 43.92 15.90 -42.41
C GLU A 315 43.99 17.39 -42.81
N GLU A 316 45.19 17.94 -42.74
CA GLU A 316 45.83 18.93 -43.63
C GLU A 316 45.00 19.60 -44.76
N SER A 317 44.95 20.93 -44.80
CA SER A 317 45.05 21.69 -46.06
C SER A 317 45.28 23.19 -45.85
N SER A 318 46.34 23.66 -46.51
CA SER A 318 46.78 25.02 -46.77
C SER A 318 45.72 25.97 -47.33
N ASN A 319 45.89 27.28 -47.07
CA ASN A 319 45.85 28.41 -48.02
C ASN A 319 45.65 29.72 -47.25
N GLU A 320 46.68 30.58 -47.18
CA GLU A 320 46.87 31.74 -48.06
C GLU A 320 45.75 32.79 -48.00
N LEU A 321 45.93 33.81 -47.13
CA LEU A 321 46.10 35.24 -47.43
C LEU A 321 45.96 36.10 -46.16
#